data_AF-A0A520M306-F1
#
_entry.id   AF-A0A520M306-F1
#
_cell.length_a   1.000
_cell.length_b   1.000
_cell.length_c   1.000
_cell.angle_alpha   90.00
_cell.angle_beta   90.00
_cell.angle_gamma   90.00
#
_symmetry.space_group_name_H-M   'P 1'
#
loop_
_entity.id
_entity.type
_entity.pdbx_description
1 polymer ?
#
loop_
_entity_poly.entity_id
_entity_poly.type
_entity_poly.pdbx_seq_one_letter_code
_entity_poly.pdbx_strand_id
1 'polypeptide(L)'
;MKSFLPPGVLSQRAYSLIEVLAASSIILIALGAAISLSIATVSQEESGNRICRGLSIQENAARLFRLGLSPDEIVRLIPSDPCVGDLSISAPYFVMAGSVSVLASDIDLTVITNSSKVRWSSGVSDDNKLKDGARRVLPRLTVYRPFTRSGN
;
A
#
# COMPACT_ATOMS: atom_id res chain seq x y z
N MET A 1 47.13 -62.89 -13.00
CA MET A 1 47.40 -61.47 -12.68
C MET A 1 46.11 -60.84 -12.17
N LYS A 2 46.01 -60.60 -10.86
CA LYS A 2 44.88 -59.90 -10.22
C LYS A 2 45.48 -58.70 -9.49
N SER A 3 45.28 -57.50 -10.04
CA SER A 3 45.69 -56.24 -9.44
C SER A 3 44.72 -55.90 -8.30
N PHE A 4 45.25 -55.78 -7.09
CA PHE A 4 44.54 -55.23 -5.95
C PHE A 4 44.47 -53.71 -6.10
N LEU A 5 43.26 -53.17 -6.30
CA LEU A 5 42.96 -51.74 -6.15
C LEU A 5 43.09 -51.36 -4.66
N PRO A 6 43.74 -50.24 -4.32
CA PRO A 6 43.79 -49.77 -2.94
C PRO A 6 42.42 -49.30 -2.47
N PRO A 7 42.07 -49.49 -1.18
CA PRO A 7 40.81 -49.01 -0.63
C PRO A 7 40.81 -47.47 -0.68
N GLY A 8 39.80 -46.91 -1.35
CA GLY A 8 39.52 -45.49 -1.29
C GLY A 8 39.27 -45.10 0.17
N VAL A 9 40.22 -44.39 0.76
CA VAL A 9 40.05 -43.75 2.06
C VAL A 9 38.93 -42.72 1.91
N LEU A 10 37.72 -43.09 2.32
CA LEU A 10 36.67 -42.13 2.63
C LEU A 10 37.15 -41.38 3.87
N SER A 11 37.88 -40.29 3.64
CA SER A 11 38.29 -39.35 4.68
C SER A 11 37.03 -38.73 5.27
N GLN A 12 36.50 -39.34 6.34
CA GLN A 12 35.46 -38.76 7.17
C GLN A 12 36.08 -37.54 7.88
N ARG A 13 35.98 -36.38 7.23
CA ARG A 13 36.21 -35.08 7.88
C ARG A 13 35.13 -34.89 8.94
N ALA A 14 35.45 -35.22 10.18
CA ALA A 14 34.65 -34.78 11.31
C ALA A 14 34.72 -33.25 11.37
N TYR A 15 33.57 -32.60 11.19
CA TYR A 15 33.46 -31.15 11.36
C TYR A 15 33.74 -30.78 12.82
N SER A 16 34.50 -29.71 13.03
CA SER A 16 34.74 -29.20 14.38
C SER A 16 33.44 -28.63 14.97
N LEU A 17 33.28 -28.72 16.30
CA LEU A 17 32.15 -28.10 17.00
C LEU A 17 32.05 -26.59 16.70
N ILE A 18 33.19 -25.92 16.46
CA ILE A 18 33.23 -24.51 16.05
C ILE A 18 32.61 -24.30 14.66
N GLU A 19 32.84 -25.22 13.72
CA GLU A 19 32.27 -25.13 12.38
C GLU A 19 30.76 -25.39 12.39
N VAL A 20 30.31 -26.35 13.20
CA VAL A 20 28.87 -26.61 13.39
C VAL A 20 28.20 -25.41 14.07
N LEU A 21 28.84 -24.82 15.07
CA LEU A 21 28.33 -23.62 15.73
C LEU A 21 28.25 -22.44 14.75
N ALA A 22 29.29 -22.21 13.95
CA ALA A 22 29.30 -21.17 12.92
C ALA A 22 28.22 -21.41 11.84
N ALA A 23 28.04 -22.65 11.39
CA ALA A 23 26.98 -22.99 10.43
C ALA A 23 25.59 -22.75 11.03
N SER A 24 25.38 -23.13 12.30
CA SER A 24 24.10 -22.94 12.98
C SER A 24 23.74 -21.46 13.18
N SER A 25 24.72 -20.60 13.49
CA SER A 25 24.47 -19.16 13.66
C SER A 25 24.09 -18.48 12.34
N ILE A 26 24.70 -18.89 11.22
CA ILE A 26 24.35 -18.40 9.88
C ILE A 26 22.90 -18.76 9.55
N ILE A 27 22.46 -19.99 9.84
CA ILE A 27 21.08 -20.43 9.60
C ILE A 27 20.09 -19.60 10.42
N LEU A 28 20.39 -19.33 11.70
CA LEU A 28 19.52 -18.50 12.55
C LEU A 28 19.41 -17.06 12.04
N ILE A 29 20.53 -16.47 11.60
CA ILE A 29 20.53 -15.13 10.99
C ILE A 29 19.69 -15.13 9.71
N ALA A 30 19.86 -16.14 8.85
CA ALA A 30 19.09 -16.27 7.61
C ALA A 30 17.59 -16.43 7.89
N LEU A 31 17.20 -17.22 8.90
CA LEU A 31 15.81 -17.38 9.29
C LEU A 31 15.21 -16.09 9.84
N GLY A 32 15.94 -15.36 10.69
CA GLY A 32 15.52 -14.06 11.20
C GLY A 32 15.32 -13.04 10.08
N ALA A 33 16.24 -13.01 9.11
CA ALA A 33 16.12 -12.17 7.92
C ALA A 33 14.91 -12.56 7.06
N ALA A 34 14.65 -13.85 6.85
CA ALA A 34 13.51 -14.32 6.09
C ALA A 34 12.16 -13.95 6.73
N ILE A 35 12.05 -14.08 8.06
CA ILE A 35 10.84 -13.68 8.80
C ILE A 35 10.64 -12.17 8.72
N SER A 36 11.71 -11.39 8.93
CA SER A 36 11.68 -9.93 8.82
C SER A 36 11.22 -9.47 7.43
N LEU A 37 11.77 -10.07 6.38
CA LEU A 37 11.38 -9.79 5.00
C LEU A 37 9.92 -10.18 4.74
N SER A 38 9.47 -11.33 5.23
CA SER A 38 8.08 -11.79 5.06
C SER A 38 7.07 -10.83 5.69
N ILE A 39 7.38 -10.29 6.87
CA ILE A 39 6.54 -9.27 7.52
C ILE A 39 6.53 -7.99 6.69
N ALA A 40 7.70 -7.56 6.20
CA ALA A 40 7.81 -6.37 5.37
C ALA A 40 7.02 -6.50 4.06
N THR A 41 7.05 -7.65 3.39
CA THR A 41 6.31 -7.88 2.14
C THR A 41 4.80 -7.84 2.36
N VAL A 42 4.30 -8.46 3.43
CA VAL A 42 2.86 -8.40 3.77
C VAL A 42 2.43 -6.97 4.08
N SER A 43 3.26 -6.21 4.79
CA SER A 43 2.97 -4.80 5.07
C SER A 43 2.95 -3.94 3.80
N GLN A 44 3.80 -4.25 2.82
CA GLN A 44 3.81 -3.54 1.53
C GLN A 44 2.57 -3.87 0.69
N GLU A 45 2.15 -5.14 0.67
CA GLU A 45 0.96 -5.58 -0.04
C GLU A 45 -0.30 -4.88 0.51
N GLU A 46 -0.48 -4.87 1.83
CA GLU A 46 -1.62 -4.21 2.47
C GLU A 46 -1.61 -2.70 2.19
N SER A 47 -0.44 -2.05 2.26
CA SER A 47 -0.30 -0.65 1.91
C SER A 47 -0.70 -0.38 0.44
N GLY A 48 -0.26 -1.24 -0.48
CA GLY A 48 -0.63 -1.16 -1.90
C GLY A 48 -2.13 -1.34 -2.12
N ASN A 49 -2.73 -2.34 -1.48
CA ASN A 49 -4.17 -2.62 -1.55
C ASN A 49 -5.00 -1.40 -1.11
N ARG A 50 -4.59 -0.72 -0.04
CA ARG A 50 -5.27 0.51 0.43
C ARG A 50 -5.17 1.65 -0.57
N ILE A 51 -4.01 1.84 -1.19
CA ILE A 51 -3.82 2.85 -2.24
C ILE A 51 -4.74 2.55 -3.43
N CYS A 52 -4.80 1.29 -3.87
CA CYS A 52 -5.69 0.88 -4.96
C CYS A 52 -7.17 1.14 -4.64
N ARG A 53 -7.61 0.86 -3.42
CA ARG A 53 -8.98 1.20 -2.97
C ARG A 53 -9.23 2.71 -3.00
N GLY A 54 -8.28 3.50 -2.49
CA GLY A 54 -8.37 4.95 -2.56
C GLY A 54 -8.50 5.47 -3.99
N LEU A 55 -7.67 4.99 -4.91
CA LEU A 55 -7.76 5.35 -6.33
C LEU A 55 -9.12 4.96 -6.94
N SER A 56 -9.65 3.78 -6.60
CA SER A 56 -10.98 3.36 -7.05
C SER A 56 -12.08 4.30 -6.55
N ILE A 57 -12.00 4.74 -5.29
CA ILE A 57 -12.93 5.72 -4.72
C ILE A 57 -12.82 7.07 -5.43
N GLN A 58 -11.59 7.53 -5.70
CA GLN A 58 -11.32 8.77 -6.43
C GLN A 58 -11.88 8.74 -7.86
N GLU A 59 -11.71 7.61 -8.56
CA GLU A 59 -12.29 7.41 -9.89
C GLU A 59 -13.81 7.35 -9.88
N ASN A 60 -14.40 6.69 -8.88
CA ASN A 60 -15.85 6.64 -8.73
C ASN A 60 -16.42 8.04 -8.44
N ALA A 61 -15.76 8.83 -7.58
CA ALA A 61 -16.10 10.24 -7.35
C ALA A 61 -16.05 11.04 -8.66
N ALA A 62 -15.02 10.85 -9.49
CA ALA A 62 -14.89 11.49 -10.78
C ALA A 62 -16.02 11.12 -11.74
N ARG A 63 -16.43 9.85 -11.77
CA ARG A 63 -17.54 9.38 -12.60
C ARG A 63 -18.86 10.01 -12.15
N LEU A 64 -19.12 10.08 -10.85
CA LEU A 64 -20.33 10.73 -10.31
C LEU A 64 -20.36 12.23 -10.63
N PHE A 65 -19.21 12.91 -10.57
CA PHE A 65 -19.11 14.30 -10.99
C PHE A 65 -19.41 14.50 -12.48
N ARG A 66 -18.93 13.59 -13.34
CA ARG A 66 -19.25 13.61 -14.79
C ARG A 66 -20.73 13.37 -15.06
N LEU A 67 -21.38 12.52 -14.25
CA LEU A 67 -22.84 12.30 -14.31
C LEU A 67 -23.64 13.54 -13.86
N GLY A 68 -22.98 14.47 -13.16
CA GLY A 68 -23.52 15.78 -12.84
C GLY A 68 -24.03 15.93 -11.42
N LEU A 69 -23.67 15.02 -10.53
CA LEU A 69 -23.94 15.17 -9.10
C LEU A 69 -23.11 16.33 -8.53
N SER A 70 -23.67 17.00 -7.53
CA SER A 70 -22.95 18.02 -6.78
C SER A 70 -21.88 17.38 -5.87
N PRO A 71 -20.78 18.09 -5.58
CA PRO A 71 -19.74 17.59 -4.67
C PRO A 71 -20.27 17.05 -3.33
N ASP A 72 -21.26 17.73 -2.75
CA ASP A 72 -21.87 17.34 -1.46
C ASP A 72 -22.66 16.03 -1.55
N GLU A 73 -23.34 15.79 -2.67
CA GLU A 73 -24.05 14.53 -2.93
C GLU A 73 -23.06 13.38 -3.16
N ILE A 74 -21.96 13.64 -3.85
CA ILE A 74 -20.92 12.65 -4.12
C ILE A 74 -20.28 12.16 -2.83
N VAL A 75 -19.93 13.08 -1.91
CA VAL A 75 -19.36 12.73 -0.60
C VAL A 75 -20.34 11.88 0.23
N ARG A 76 -21.64 12.11 0.11
CA ARG A 76 -22.68 11.32 0.80
C ARG A 76 -22.92 9.95 0.17
N LEU A 77 -22.70 9.82 -1.14
CA LEU A 77 -22.95 8.58 -1.88
C LEU A 77 -21.76 7.59 -1.81
N ILE A 78 -20.55 8.12 -1.65
CA ILE A 78 -19.34 7.31 -1.56
C ILE A 78 -19.32 6.55 -0.21
N PRO A 79 -19.06 5.24 -0.21
CA PRO A 79 -18.99 4.47 1.01
C PRO A 79 -17.82 4.95 1.89
N SER A 80 -18.08 5.10 3.18
CA SER A 80 -17.03 5.38 4.16
C SER A 80 -16.12 4.16 4.33
N ASP A 81 -14.90 4.25 3.81
CA ASP A 81 -13.88 3.20 3.95
C ASP A 81 -12.88 3.61 5.06
N PRO A 82 -12.55 2.73 6.03
CA PRO A 82 -11.56 3.02 7.08
C PRO A 82 -10.15 3.32 6.55
N CYS A 83 -9.86 2.98 5.29
CA CYS A 83 -8.60 3.29 4.62
C CYS A 83 -8.57 4.72 4.06
N VAL A 84 -9.71 5.40 3.97
CA VAL A 84 -9.81 6.81 3.55
C VAL A 84 -9.72 7.69 4.79
N GLY A 85 -8.74 8.59 4.80
CA GLY A 85 -8.61 9.60 5.84
C GLY A 85 -9.56 10.76 5.58
N ASP A 86 -9.36 11.44 4.46
CA ASP A 86 -10.11 12.64 4.07
C ASP A 86 -10.36 12.63 2.57
N LEU A 87 -11.61 12.89 2.15
CA LEU A 87 -12.03 13.11 0.77
C LEU A 87 -12.57 14.52 0.66
N SER A 88 -11.93 15.35 -0.17
CA SER A 88 -12.40 16.71 -0.44
C SER A 88 -12.53 16.93 -1.94
N ILE A 89 -13.71 17.40 -2.35
CA ILE A 89 -14.01 17.76 -3.73
C ILE A 89 -14.15 19.28 -3.77
N SER A 90 -13.36 19.92 -4.64
CA SER A 90 -13.38 21.37 -4.80
C SER A 90 -14.66 21.84 -5.49
N ALA A 91 -15.09 23.07 -5.18
CA ALA A 91 -16.23 23.68 -5.85
C ALA A 91 -16.00 23.72 -7.37
N PRO A 92 -17.04 23.43 -8.18
CA PRO A 92 -16.90 23.38 -9.63
C PRO A 92 -16.55 24.76 -10.19
N TYR A 93 -15.57 24.81 -11.08
CA TYR A 93 -15.09 26.03 -11.75
C TYR A 93 -15.06 25.85 -13.26
N PHE A 94 -15.14 26.94 -14.02
CA PHE A 94 -15.13 26.86 -15.48
C PHE A 94 -13.71 27.01 -16.04
N VAL A 95 -13.37 26.14 -16.98
CA VAL A 95 -12.09 26.15 -17.71
C VAL A 95 -12.38 26.22 -19.20
N MET A 96 -11.62 27.05 -19.91
CA MET A 96 -11.65 27.10 -21.37
C MET A 96 -10.79 25.97 -21.95
N ALA A 97 -11.41 25.05 -22.69
CA ALA A 97 -10.73 24.04 -23.49
C ALA A 97 -10.87 24.42 -24.97
N GLY A 98 -9.92 25.19 -25.49
CA GLY A 98 -10.02 25.77 -26.83
C GLY A 98 -11.16 26.80 -26.91
N SER A 99 -12.16 26.54 -27.75
CA SER A 99 -13.34 27.41 -27.93
C SER A 99 -14.55 27.03 -27.07
N VAL A 100 -14.45 26.00 -26.21
CA VAL A 100 -15.55 25.47 -25.41
C VAL A 100 -15.30 25.71 -23.92
N SER A 101 -16.31 26.20 -23.20
CA SER A 101 -16.29 26.27 -21.74
C SER A 101 -16.68 24.92 -21.14
N VAL A 102 -15.84 24.42 -20.25
CA VAL A 102 -15.98 23.10 -19.62
C VAL A 102 -15.98 23.29 -18.11
N LEU A 103 -16.87 22.60 -17.41
CA LEU A 103 -16.94 22.65 -15.96
C LEU A 103 -15.94 21.65 -15.38
N ALA A 104 -15.04 22.10 -14.53
CA ALA A 104 -14.00 21.30 -13.90
C ALA A 104 -14.20 21.27 -12.38
N SER A 105 -13.76 20.18 -11.75
CA SER A 105 -13.62 20.09 -10.30
C SER A 105 -12.41 19.21 -9.98
N ASP A 106 -11.78 19.50 -8.86
CA ASP A 106 -10.64 18.74 -8.38
C ASP A 106 -11.02 17.85 -7.21
N ILE A 107 -10.52 16.62 -7.26
CA ILE A 107 -10.78 15.60 -6.26
C ILE A 107 -9.46 15.26 -5.58
N ASP A 108 -9.39 15.60 -4.30
CA ASP A 108 -8.27 15.29 -3.41
C ASP A 108 -8.69 14.18 -2.45
N LEU A 109 -7.85 13.14 -2.34
CA LEU A 109 -8.08 12.01 -1.45
C LEU A 109 -6.81 11.70 -0.66
N THR A 110 -6.97 11.55 0.65
CA THR A 110 -5.91 11.08 1.55
C THR A 110 -6.20 9.65 1.98
N VAL A 111 -5.25 8.74 1.76
CA VAL A 111 -5.33 7.33 2.15
C VAL A 111 -4.46 7.08 3.37
N ILE A 112 -4.99 6.32 4.32
CA ILE A 112 -4.26 5.86 5.51
C ILE A 112 -3.56 4.55 5.16
N THR A 113 -2.29 4.63 4.75
CA THR A 113 -1.52 3.46 4.30
C THR A 113 -0.93 2.63 5.44
N ASN A 114 -0.92 3.17 6.66
CA ASN A 114 -0.41 2.46 7.82
C ASN A 114 -1.49 2.38 8.90
N SER A 115 -1.99 1.17 9.17
CA SER A 115 -2.65 0.89 10.44
C SER A 115 -1.54 0.34 11.31
N SER A 116 -1.12 1.10 12.30
CA SER A 116 -0.04 0.76 13.24
C SER A 116 -0.32 -0.47 14.13
N LYS A 117 -1.14 -1.42 13.69
CA LYS A 117 -1.53 -2.62 14.43
C LYS A 117 -0.60 -3.81 14.20
N VAL A 118 0.71 -3.60 14.10
CA VAL A 118 1.65 -4.66 14.51
C VAL A 118 2.04 -4.37 15.95
N ARG A 119 1.09 -4.63 16.87
CA ARG A 119 1.34 -4.55 18.32
C ARG A 119 2.10 -5.81 18.70
N TRP A 120 3.43 -5.69 18.82
CA TRP A 120 4.20 -6.67 19.55
C TRP A 120 3.76 -6.56 21.00
N SER A 121 3.08 -7.58 21.51
CA SER A 121 2.79 -7.68 22.95
C SER A 121 4.09 -8.04 23.68
N SER A 122 5.00 -7.09 23.81
CA SER A 122 5.84 -7.04 25.01
C SER A 122 4.90 -6.67 26.16
N GLY A 123 5.01 -7.32 27.31
CA GLY A 123 4.12 -7.10 28.47
C GLY A 123 4.26 -5.72 29.14
N VAL A 124 4.70 -4.70 28.40
CA VAL A 124 4.82 -3.32 28.85
C VAL A 124 3.63 -2.54 28.33
N SER A 125 2.87 -1.97 29.26
CA SER A 125 1.69 -1.14 28.99
C SER A 125 2.12 0.18 28.36
N ASP A 126 2.18 0.23 27.03
CA ASP A 126 2.41 1.47 26.30
C ASP A 126 1.10 2.24 26.12
N ASP A 127 0.90 3.27 26.95
CA ASP A 127 -0.19 4.27 26.87
C ASP A 127 0.02 5.31 25.76
N ASN A 128 0.98 5.10 24.87
CA ASN A 128 1.23 6.00 23.77
C ASN A 128 0.21 5.76 22.66
N LYS A 129 -0.82 6.61 22.63
CA LYS A 129 -1.71 6.82 21.47
C LYS A 129 -0.86 7.05 20.21
N LEU A 130 -0.62 5.99 19.46
CA LEU A 130 -0.07 6.01 18.11
C LEU A 130 -1.07 6.75 17.19
N LYS A 131 -0.93 8.08 17.14
CA LYS A 131 -1.80 8.96 16.36
C LYS A 131 -1.34 9.19 14.91
N ASP A 132 -0.17 8.72 14.51
CA ASP A 132 0.31 8.89 13.14
C ASP A 132 0.29 7.56 12.38
N GLY A 133 -0.89 7.20 11.89
CA GLY A 133 -0.94 6.34 10.71
C GLY A 133 -0.33 7.12 9.55
N ALA A 134 0.66 6.54 8.86
CA ALA A 134 1.26 7.19 7.69
C ALA A 134 0.15 7.48 6.66
N ARG A 135 -0.13 8.76 6.48
CA ARG A 135 -1.09 9.27 5.50
C ARG A 135 -0.36 9.49 4.18
N ARG A 136 -0.94 9.04 3.09
CA ARG A 136 -0.50 9.39 1.73
C ARG A 136 -1.59 10.19 1.04
N VAL A 137 -1.21 11.37 0.59
CA VAL A 137 -2.05 12.18 -0.30
C VAL A 137 -1.93 11.59 -1.70
N LEU A 138 -3.06 11.20 -2.28
CA LEU A 138 -3.08 10.73 -3.67
C LEU A 138 -2.91 11.90 -4.64
N PRO A 139 -2.46 11.66 -5.88
CA PRO A 139 -2.41 12.68 -6.91
C PRO A 139 -3.78 13.31 -7.10
N ARG A 140 -3.82 14.65 -7.17
CA ARG A 140 -5.04 15.40 -7.44
C ARG A 140 -5.61 15.00 -8.80
N LEU A 141 -6.91 14.70 -8.83
CA LEU A 141 -7.60 14.34 -10.06
C LEU A 141 -8.51 15.49 -10.49
N THR A 142 -8.14 16.18 -11.57
CA THR A 142 -8.99 17.19 -12.21
C THR A 142 -9.96 16.52 -13.17
N VAL A 143 -11.26 16.72 -12.94
CA VAL A 143 -12.33 16.09 -13.69
C VAL A 143 -13.10 17.14 -14.47
N TYR A 144 -13.21 16.91 -15.77
CA TYR A 144 -13.90 17.79 -16.70
C TYR A 144 -15.28 17.24 -17.06
N ARG A 145 -16.28 18.12 -17.09
CA ARG A 145 -17.65 17.88 -17.52
C ARG A 145 -17.99 18.83 -18.68
N PRO A 146 -18.34 18.32 -19.87
CA PRO A 146 -18.77 19.17 -20.96
C PRO A 146 -20.08 19.86 -20.61
N PHE A 147 -20.16 21.18 -20.86
CA PHE A 147 -21.40 21.91 -20.75
C PHE A 147 -22.31 21.50 -21.91
N THR A 148 -23.29 20.63 -21.67
CA THR A 148 -24.36 20.45 -22.65
C THR A 148 -25.18 21.73 -22.63
N ARG A 149 -25.06 22.53 -23.69
CA ARG A 149 -25.97 23.65 -23.97
C ARG A 149 -27.38 23.04 -23.93
N SER A 150 -28.10 23.25 -22.83
CA SER A 150 -29.54 22.97 -22.78
C SER A 150 -30.14 23.76 -23.93
N GLY A 151 -30.74 23.06 -24.89
CA GLY A 151 -31.46 23.70 -25.98
C GLY A 151 -32.55 24.59 -25.38
N ASN A 152 -32.65 25.80 -25.94
CA ASN A 152 -33.69 26.83 -25.84
C ASN A 152 -34.75 26.70 -24.74
#